data_AF-A0A7V9AU52-F1
#
_entry.id   AF-A0A7V9AU52-F1
#
_cell.length_a   1.000
_cell.length_b   1.000
_cell.length_c   1.000
_cell.angle_alpha   90.00
_cell.angle_beta   90.00
_cell.angle_gamma   90.00
#
_symmetry.space_group_name_H-M   'P 1'
#
loop_
_entity.id
_entity.type
_entity.pdbx_description
1 polymer ?
#
loop_
_entity_poly.entity_id
_entity_poly.type
_entity_poly.pdbx_seq_one_letter_code
_entity_poly.pdbx_strand_id
1 'polypeptide(L)'
;MKALFAACVLAAATVTVSADDTKLGTGVSLKDATPIKALIETPGDYVGKTIRVDGVATAVCESMGCWMAVAADDDKDAKTVRLKVEDGVIVFPVSAKGKKVSAEGVFEEIAPKDEHGAEAASEHAKSDAKASKKYQIKATGAIIK
;
A
#
# COMPACT_ATOMS: atom_id res chain seq x y z
N MET A 1 -50.91 -19.46 -40.99
CA MET A 1 -50.07 -20.28 -40.08
C MET A 1 -49.03 -19.37 -39.48
N LYS A 2 -49.15 -19.12 -38.18
CA LYS A 2 -48.34 -18.20 -37.37
C LYS A 2 -47.21 -18.97 -36.71
N ALA A 3 -46.18 -18.21 -36.31
CA ALA A 3 -45.18 -18.51 -35.28
C ALA A 3 -43.99 -19.39 -35.69
N LEU A 4 -42.75 -19.14 -35.22
CA LEU A 4 -42.17 -18.08 -34.39
C LEU A 4 -40.64 -18.30 -34.51
N PHE A 5 -39.89 -17.30 -34.99
CA PHE A 5 -38.43 -17.26 -34.80
C PHE A 5 -38.18 -16.81 -33.36
N ALA A 6 -37.55 -17.66 -32.54
CA ALA A 6 -37.13 -17.30 -31.19
C ALA A 6 -35.60 -17.42 -31.10
N ALA A 7 -34.91 -16.36 -31.49
CA ALA A 7 -33.49 -16.17 -31.20
C ALA A 7 -33.35 -15.69 -29.75
N CYS A 8 -32.90 -16.57 -28.86
CA CYS A 8 -32.62 -16.25 -27.48
C CYS A 8 -31.23 -15.59 -27.39
N VAL A 9 -31.18 -14.26 -27.43
CA VAL A 9 -29.96 -13.49 -27.19
C VAL A 9 -29.72 -13.45 -25.68
N LEU A 10 -28.74 -14.21 -25.20
CA LEU A 10 -28.22 -14.06 -23.83
C LEU A 10 -27.47 -12.72 -23.74
N ALA A 11 -28.10 -11.74 -23.08
CA ALA A 11 -27.43 -10.50 -22.68
C ALA A 11 -26.53 -10.80 -21.47
N ALA A 12 -25.22 -10.84 -21.67
CA ALA A 12 -24.25 -10.83 -20.59
C ALA A 12 -24.22 -9.44 -19.94
N ALA A 13 -24.78 -9.31 -18.74
CA ALA A 13 -24.64 -8.11 -17.92
C ALA A 13 -23.19 -8.03 -17.41
N THR A 14 -22.40 -7.14 -18.00
CA THR A 14 -21.08 -6.78 -17.48
C THR A 14 -21.29 -5.92 -16.22
N VAL A 15 -21.17 -6.55 -15.05
CA VAL A 15 -21.02 -5.83 -13.78
C VAL A 15 -19.68 -5.08 -13.83
N THR A 16 -19.75 -3.79 -14.08
CA THR A 16 -18.63 -2.87 -13.89
C THR A 16 -18.52 -2.62 -12.39
N VAL A 17 -17.63 -3.35 -11.73
CA VAL A 17 -17.18 -2.98 -10.38
C VAL A 17 -16.38 -1.67 -10.53
N SER A 18 -17.01 -0.54 -10.23
CA SER A 18 -16.26 0.68 -9.91
C SER A 18 -15.53 0.42 -8.61
N ALA A 19 -14.20 0.41 -8.66
CA ALA A 19 -13.38 0.46 -7.46
C ALA A 19 -13.41 1.90 -6.94
N ASP A 20 -14.27 2.17 -5.96
CA ASP A 20 -14.25 3.45 -5.25
C ASP A 20 -12.91 3.61 -4.52
N ASP A 21 -12.21 4.73 -4.79
CA ASP A 21 -10.98 5.11 -4.11
C ASP A 21 -11.24 5.25 -2.59
N THR A 22 -10.62 4.39 -1.79
CA THR A 22 -10.75 4.43 -0.32
C THR A 22 -9.70 5.39 0.26
N LYS A 23 -10.15 6.57 0.70
CA LYS A 23 -9.31 7.54 1.40
C LYS A 23 -9.18 7.20 2.89
N LEU A 24 -7.94 7.13 3.37
CA LEU A 24 -7.56 6.85 4.75
C LEU A 24 -6.75 8.01 5.35
N GLY A 25 -7.01 8.35 6.61
CA GLY A 25 -6.32 9.45 7.31
C GLY A 25 -6.49 10.79 6.60
N THR A 26 -5.41 11.55 6.47
CA THR A 26 -5.42 12.83 5.73
C THR A 26 -5.55 12.63 4.21
N GLY A 27 -5.39 11.40 3.73
CA GLY A 27 -5.20 11.07 2.32
C GLY A 27 -3.81 11.47 1.83
N VAL A 28 -3.73 11.91 0.57
CA VAL A 28 -2.49 12.34 -0.08
C VAL A 28 -2.69 13.76 -0.61
N SER A 29 -1.74 14.64 -0.32
CA SER A 29 -1.76 16.05 -0.71
C SER A 29 -0.63 16.41 -1.68
N LEU A 30 0.49 15.70 -1.62
CA LEU A 30 1.64 15.82 -2.50
C LEU A 30 1.29 15.35 -3.92
N LYS A 31 1.60 16.19 -4.91
CA LYS A 31 1.35 15.91 -6.33
C LYS A 31 2.38 14.95 -6.91
N ASP A 32 3.61 15.05 -6.45
CA ASP A 32 4.74 14.27 -6.95
C ASP A 32 4.96 13.04 -6.07
N ALA A 33 5.06 11.87 -6.71
CA ALA A 33 5.39 10.62 -6.04
C ALA A 33 6.90 10.41 -6.09
N THR A 34 7.49 10.10 -4.94
CA THR A 34 8.87 9.65 -4.81
C THR A 34 8.94 8.18 -5.25
N PRO A 35 9.84 7.80 -6.18
CA PRO A 35 9.98 6.41 -6.58
C PRO A 35 10.41 5.53 -5.42
N ILE A 36 9.69 4.43 -5.18
CA ILE A 36 10.03 3.46 -4.11
C ILE A 36 11.47 2.95 -4.28
N LYS A 37 11.90 2.72 -5.52
CA LYS A 37 13.28 2.33 -5.85
C LYS A 37 14.32 3.31 -5.31
N ALA A 38 14.06 4.62 -5.41
CA ALA A 38 14.98 5.65 -4.91
C ALA A 38 15.08 5.63 -3.38
N LEU A 39 13.98 5.33 -2.67
CA LEU A 39 13.99 5.17 -1.20
C LEU A 39 14.85 3.99 -0.75
N ILE A 40 14.96 2.95 -1.59
CA ILE A 40 15.76 1.75 -1.30
C ILE A 40 17.23 1.99 -1.62
N GLU A 41 17.52 2.66 -2.73
CA GLU A 41 18.90 2.89 -3.21
C GLU A 41 19.60 4.02 -2.47
N THR A 42 18.90 5.13 -2.18
CA THR A 42 19.46 6.29 -1.48
C THR A 42 18.59 6.75 -0.29
N PRO A 43 18.33 5.87 0.69
CA PRO A 43 17.41 6.16 1.81
C PRO A 43 17.80 7.43 2.58
N GLY A 44 19.10 7.68 2.78
CA GLY A 44 19.60 8.84 3.52
C GLY A 44 19.17 10.19 2.94
N ASP A 45 18.89 10.27 1.63
CA ASP A 45 18.42 11.50 1.00
C ASP A 45 16.97 11.83 1.36
N TYR A 46 16.22 10.86 1.89
CA TYR A 46 14.79 10.99 2.16
C TYR A 46 14.45 10.97 3.65
N VAL A 47 15.37 10.54 4.53
CA VAL A 47 15.12 10.50 5.97
C VAL A 47 14.71 11.88 6.49
N GLY A 48 13.62 11.93 7.24
CA GLY A 48 13.02 13.14 7.81
C GLY A 48 12.17 13.95 6.82
N LYS A 49 12.10 13.57 5.54
CA LYS A 49 11.28 14.26 4.54
C LYS A 49 9.86 13.69 4.52
N THR A 50 8.89 14.58 4.32
CA THR A 50 7.53 14.18 3.96
C THR A 50 7.50 13.84 2.47
N ILE A 51 7.10 12.62 2.15
CA ILE A 51 7.05 12.09 0.80
C ILE A 51 5.71 11.46 0.52
N ARG A 52 5.37 11.37 -0.76
CA ARG A 52 4.34 10.46 -1.27
C ARG A 52 5.01 9.30 -1.99
N VAL A 53 4.46 8.10 -1.85
CA VAL A 53 4.79 6.95 -2.69
C VAL A 53 3.54 6.43 -3.37
N ASP A 54 3.71 5.94 -4.60
CA ASP A 54 2.68 5.19 -5.30
C ASP A 54 3.20 3.77 -5.55
N GLY A 55 2.33 2.78 -5.40
CA GLY A 55 2.71 1.40 -5.61
C GLY A 55 1.54 0.44 -5.43
N VAL A 56 1.86 -0.82 -5.21
CA VAL A 56 0.91 -1.90 -4.93
C VAL A 56 1.12 -2.41 -3.53
N ALA A 57 0.04 -2.54 -2.77
CA ALA A 57 0.11 -3.16 -1.44
C ALA A 57 0.37 -4.67 -1.58
N THR A 58 1.53 -5.14 -1.13
CA THR A 58 1.91 -6.55 -1.21
C THR A 58 1.53 -7.35 0.03
N ALA A 59 1.50 -6.68 1.19
CA ALA A 59 1.11 -7.25 2.47
C ALA A 59 0.45 -6.19 3.35
N VAL A 60 -0.44 -6.61 4.24
CA VAL A 60 -1.11 -5.77 5.24
C VAL A 60 -1.05 -6.51 6.57
N CYS A 61 -0.98 -5.78 7.68
CA CYS A 61 -1.16 -6.36 9.00
C CYS A 61 -2.55 -6.99 9.14
N GLU A 62 -2.64 -8.32 9.14
CA GLU A 62 -3.92 -9.03 9.27
C GLU A 62 -4.51 -8.95 10.69
N SER A 63 -3.70 -8.60 11.69
CA SER A 63 -4.16 -8.46 13.08
C SER A 63 -4.87 -7.12 13.31
N MET A 64 -4.13 -6.00 13.23
CA MET A 64 -4.61 -4.67 13.62
C MET A 64 -4.72 -3.70 12.45
N GLY A 65 -4.27 -4.07 11.24
CA GLY A 65 -4.22 -3.16 10.08
C GLY A 65 -3.30 -1.95 10.27
N CYS A 66 -2.38 -1.98 11.24
CA CYS A 66 -1.57 -0.82 11.59
C CYS A 66 -0.38 -0.55 10.66
N TRP A 67 -0.05 -1.49 9.77
CA TRP A 67 0.98 -1.30 8.76
C TRP A 67 0.62 -2.03 7.47
N MET A 68 1.28 -1.62 6.39
CA MET A 68 1.16 -2.20 5.05
C MET A 68 2.51 -2.14 4.33
N ALA A 69 2.84 -3.16 3.55
CA ALA A 69 4.01 -3.17 2.66
C ALA A 69 3.58 -2.74 1.26
N VAL A 70 4.35 -1.84 0.64
CA VAL A 70 4.10 -1.33 -0.70
C VAL A 70 5.32 -1.58 -1.59
N ALA A 71 5.11 -2.21 -2.74
CA ALA A 71 6.10 -2.39 -3.79
C ALA A 71 5.84 -1.41 -4.94
N ALA A 72 6.87 -1.16 -5.76
CA ALA A 72 6.70 -0.46 -7.02
C ALA A 72 5.77 -1.27 -7.97
N ASP A 73 4.92 -0.58 -8.74
CA ASP A 73 3.92 -1.22 -9.63
C ASP A 73 4.59 -1.89 -10.85
N ASP A 74 5.70 -1.33 -11.28
CA ASP A 74 6.47 -1.68 -12.49
C ASP A 74 7.41 -2.88 -12.31
N ASP A 75 7.69 -3.30 -11.07
CA ASP A 75 8.59 -4.42 -10.78
C ASP A 75 8.00 -5.33 -9.68
N LYS A 76 7.64 -6.56 -10.09
CA LYS A 76 7.06 -7.59 -9.21
C LYS A 76 8.08 -8.14 -8.21
N ASP A 77 9.37 -7.94 -8.47
CA ASP A 77 10.49 -8.34 -7.62
C ASP A 77 11.13 -7.18 -6.87
N ALA A 78 10.55 -5.97 -6.98
CA ALA A 78 10.98 -4.82 -6.22
C ALA A 78 10.91 -5.10 -4.71
N LYS A 79 11.90 -4.56 -4.00
CA LYS A 79 11.83 -4.48 -2.54
C LYS A 79 10.65 -3.60 -2.12
N THR A 80 10.10 -3.89 -0.96
CA THR A 80 8.94 -3.21 -0.40
C THR A 80 9.38 -2.18 0.63
N VAL A 81 8.59 -1.11 0.73
CA VAL A 81 8.67 -0.15 1.84
C VAL A 81 7.52 -0.40 2.80
N ARG A 82 7.80 -0.31 4.10
CA ARG A 82 6.79 -0.46 5.15
C ARG A 82 6.13 0.89 5.41
N LEU A 83 4.82 0.95 5.28
CA LEU A 83 3.99 2.06 5.71
C LEU A 83 3.44 1.72 7.09
N LYS A 84 3.79 2.51 8.11
CA LYS A 84 3.28 2.39 9.47
C LYS A 84 2.41 3.60 9.76
N VAL A 85 1.20 3.36 10.28
CA VAL A 85 0.32 4.44 10.79
C VAL A 85 0.31 4.40 12.31
N GLU A 86 -0.12 5.51 12.91
CA GLU A 86 -0.42 5.57 14.34
C GLU A 86 -1.53 4.56 14.69
N ASP A 87 -1.26 3.71 15.70
CA ASP A 87 -2.15 2.62 16.06
C ASP A 87 -3.50 3.16 16.54
N GLY A 88 -4.59 2.66 15.93
CA GLY A 88 -5.95 3.10 16.24
C GLY A 88 -6.40 4.41 15.58
N VAL A 89 -5.52 5.11 14.85
CA VAL A 89 -5.90 6.32 14.09
C VAL A 89 -6.30 5.96 12.66
N ILE A 90 -5.49 5.14 12.01
CA ILE A 90 -5.75 4.64 10.65
C ILE A 90 -5.65 3.13 10.69
N VAL A 91 -6.58 2.45 10.01
CA VAL A 91 -6.57 0.99 9.85
C VAL A 91 -6.54 0.69 8.37
N PHE A 92 -5.46 0.04 7.91
CA PHE A 92 -5.36 -0.48 6.57
C PHE A 92 -6.21 -1.76 6.48
N PRO A 93 -7.24 -1.80 5.61
CA PRO A 93 -8.05 -2.99 5.46
C PRO A 93 -7.24 -4.09 4.77
N VAL A 94 -7.44 -5.35 5.17
CA VAL A 94 -6.78 -6.50 4.51
C VAL A 94 -7.13 -6.61 3.02
N SER A 95 -8.28 -6.05 2.62
CA SER A 95 -8.71 -5.94 1.21
C SER A 95 -7.83 -5.00 0.37
N ALA A 96 -6.95 -4.21 1.00
CA ALA A 96 -5.97 -3.39 0.30
C ALA A 96 -4.89 -4.25 -0.40
N LYS A 97 -4.65 -5.48 0.06
CA LYS A 97 -3.64 -6.36 -0.55
C LYS A 97 -3.94 -6.58 -2.04
N GLY A 98 -2.96 -6.33 -2.89
CA GLY A 98 -3.06 -6.41 -4.35
C GLY A 98 -3.65 -5.18 -5.03
N LYS A 99 -4.10 -4.17 -4.27
CA LYS A 99 -4.63 -2.91 -4.81
C LYS A 99 -3.54 -1.86 -4.98
N LYS A 100 -3.82 -0.87 -5.83
CA LYS A 100 -2.95 0.29 -5.98
C LYS A 100 -3.11 1.19 -4.77
N VAL A 101 -1.99 1.69 -4.26
CA VAL A 101 -1.97 2.57 -3.10
C VAL A 101 -1.12 3.79 -3.39
N SER A 102 -1.67 4.95 -3.08
CA SER A 102 -0.92 6.19 -2.93
C SER A 102 -0.86 6.51 -1.44
N ALA A 103 0.32 6.66 -0.87
CA ALA A 103 0.48 6.96 0.56
C ALA A 103 1.40 8.15 0.77
N GLU A 104 1.11 8.92 1.81
CA GLU A 104 1.85 10.10 2.20
C GLU A 104 2.28 9.99 3.66
N GLY A 105 3.52 10.39 3.94
CA GLY A 105 4.07 10.35 5.29
C GLY A 105 5.52 10.78 5.37
N VAL A 106 6.06 10.72 6.58
CA VAL A 106 7.47 11.03 6.84
C VAL A 106 8.29 9.75 6.64
N PHE A 107 9.33 9.79 5.80
CA PHE A 107 10.27 8.69 5.67
C PHE A 107 11.26 8.73 6.83
N GLU A 108 11.40 7.63 7.56
CA GLU A 108 12.22 7.56 8.76
C GLU A 108 12.98 6.24 8.85
N GLU A 109 14.13 6.29 9.53
CA GLU A 109 14.82 5.09 9.97
C GLU A 109 14.12 4.56 11.23
N ILE A 110 13.86 3.26 11.26
CA ILE A 110 13.32 2.56 12.43
C ILE A 110 14.39 2.65 13.52
N ALA A 111 14.12 3.47 14.53
CA ALA A 111 15.08 3.70 15.59
C ALA A 111 15.35 2.38 16.35
N PRO A 112 16.60 2.05 16.69
CA PRO A 112 16.92 0.83 17.44
C PRO A 112 16.34 0.80 18.85
N LYS A 113 15.91 1.95 19.37
CA LYS A 113 15.18 2.11 20.65
C LYS A 113 13.67 1.89 20.52
N ASP A 114 13.14 1.76 19.30
CA ASP A 114 11.76 1.36 19.05
C ASP A 114 11.73 -0.16 18.90
N GLU A 115 11.90 -0.87 20.02
CA GLU A 115 11.92 -2.34 20.05
C GLU A 115 10.66 -2.92 19.39
N HIS A 116 9.50 -2.31 19.61
CA HIS A 116 8.24 -2.77 19.01
C HIS A 116 8.22 -2.58 17.48
N GLY A 117 8.70 -1.44 16.99
CA GLY A 117 8.85 -1.15 15.57
C GLY A 117 9.84 -2.07 14.88
N ALA A 118 10.99 -2.33 15.53
CA ALA A 118 12.06 -3.20 15.05
C ALA A 118 11.67 -4.67 15.06
N GLU A 119 11.01 -5.16 16.11
CA GLU A 119 10.50 -6.53 16.17
C GLU A 119 9.44 -6.75 15.10
N ALA A 120 8.46 -5.85 14.98
CA ALA A 120 7.44 -5.97 13.94
C ALA A 120 8.05 -5.92 12.52
N ALA A 121 9.00 -5.00 12.25
CA ALA A 121 9.70 -4.97 10.96
C ALA A 121 10.48 -6.28 10.70
N SER A 122 11.08 -6.85 11.75
CA SER A 122 11.82 -8.10 11.67
C SER A 122 10.91 -9.30 11.43
N GLU A 123 9.75 -9.36 12.07
CA GLU A 123 8.70 -10.36 11.85
C GLU A 123 8.22 -10.30 10.40
N HIS A 124 7.92 -9.11 9.87
CA HIS A 124 7.54 -8.96 8.48
C HIS A 124 8.67 -9.34 7.52
N ALA A 125 9.91 -8.96 7.82
CA ALA A 125 11.04 -9.33 6.97
C ALA A 125 11.39 -10.83 7.03
N LYS A 126 10.93 -11.58 8.04
CA LYS A 126 10.98 -13.06 8.04
C LYS A 126 9.93 -13.65 7.08
N SER A 127 8.76 -13.01 6.97
CA SER A 127 7.66 -13.45 6.11
C SER A 127 7.71 -12.88 4.69
N ASP A 128 8.43 -11.77 4.48
CA ASP A 128 8.60 -11.06 3.22
C ASP A 128 10.05 -10.62 3.07
N ALA A 129 10.85 -11.41 2.33
CA ALA A 129 12.26 -11.13 2.10
C ALA A 129 12.51 -9.79 1.35
N LYS A 130 11.44 -9.20 0.80
CA LYS A 130 11.44 -7.92 0.09
C LYS A 130 11.36 -6.73 1.04
N ALA A 131 10.99 -6.91 2.32
CA ALA A 131 10.82 -5.82 3.28
C ALA A 131 12.15 -5.24 3.81
N SER A 132 12.19 -3.91 3.88
CA SER A 132 13.27 -3.20 4.59
C SER A 132 13.16 -3.37 6.10
N LYS A 133 14.25 -3.75 6.76
CA LYS A 133 14.35 -3.87 8.23
C LYS A 133 14.72 -2.55 8.91
N LYS A 134 15.12 -1.53 8.14
CA LYS A 134 15.72 -0.30 8.67
C LYS A 134 14.88 0.95 8.42
N TYR A 135 14.03 0.96 7.40
CA TYR A 135 13.32 2.17 7.00
C TYR A 135 11.82 1.92 6.88
N GLN A 136 11.05 2.93 7.25
CA GLN A 136 9.61 2.94 7.12
C GLN A 136 9.10 4.33 6.74
N ILE A 137 7.85 4.38 6.27
CA ILE A 137 7.10 5.61 6.09
C ILE A 137 6.10 5.68 7.23
N LYS A 138 6.25 6.68 8.09
CA LYS A 138 5.23 7.05 9.07
C LYS A 138 4.11 7.77 8.33
N ALA A 139 3.13 6.98 7.90
CA ALA A 139 2.05 7.42 7.03
C ALA A 139 1.04 8.28 7.80
N THR A 140 0.73 9.45 7.26
CA THR A 140 -0.32 10.35 7.74
C THR A 140 -1.64 10.13 6.99
N GLY A 141 -1.57 9.54 5.80
CA GLY A 141 -2.72 9.17 5.01
C GLY A 141 -2.39 8.30 3.82
N ALA A 142 -3.44 7.71 3.25
CA ALA A 142 -3.34 6.89 2.05
C ALA A 142 -4.63 6.93 1.22
N ILE A 143 -4.53 6.56 -0.04
CA ILE A 143 -5.65 6.34 -0.97
C ILE A 143 -5.44 4.96 -1.59
N ILE A 144 -6.41 4.07 -1.42
CA ILE A 144 -6.40 2.72 -1.96
C ILE A 144 -7.37 2.65 -3.14
N LYS A 145 -6.93 2.13 -4.29
CA LYS A 145 -7.71 2.00 -5.53
C LYS A 145 -7.96 0.53 -5.85
#